data_AF-A0A957WBZ0-F1
#
_entry.id   AF-A0A957WBZ0-F1
#
_cell.length_a   1.000
_cell.length_b   1.000
_cell.length_c   1.000
_cell.angle_alpha   90.00
_cell.angle_beta   90.00
_cell.angle_gamma   90.00
#
_symmetry.space_group_name_H-M   'P 1'
#
loop_
_entity.id
_entity.type
_entity.pdbx_description
1 polymer ?
#
loop_
_entity_poly.entity_id
_entity_poly.type
_entity_poly.pdbx_seq_one_letter_code
_entity_poly.pdbx_strand_id
1 'polypeptide(L)' 'MPDYVELHAHSNFSLLDGASHPEDLVAQAAALGMDALALTDHNAVYGAVRFVQAAQTHGVRPLLGAELTL' A
#
# COMPACT_ATOMS: atom_id res chain seq x y z
N MET A 1 13.61 15.47 -3.75
CA MET A 1 12.93 14.17 -3.87
C MET A 1 12.62 13.71 -2.46
N PRO A 2 11.52 13.00 -2.21
CA PRO A 2 11.36 12.33 -0.92
C PRO A 2 12.39 11.20 -0.87
N ASP A 3 13.25 11.22 0.15
CA ASP A 3 14.29 10.21 0.33
C ASP A 3 13.76 8.88 0.90
N TYR A 4 12.44 8.72 0.97
CA TYR A 4 11.77 7.62 1.66
C TYR A 4 10.62 7.02 0.85
N VAL A 5 10.52 5.70 0.92
CA VAL A 5 9.45 4.87 0.37
C VAL A 5 9.07 3.85 1.46
N GLU A 6 7.78 3.76 1.79
CA GLU A 6 7.28 2.72 2.69
C GLU A 6 7.21 1.38 1.96
N LEU A 7 7.89 0.37 2.52
CA LEU A 7 8.01 -0.98 1.94
C LEU A 7 7.24 -2.03 2.73
N HIS A 8 6.69 -1.66 3.89
CA HIS A 8 5.94 -2.55 4.77
C HIS A 8 4.69 -1.83 5.28
N ALA A 9 3.58 -1.96 4.56
CA ALA A 9 2.32 -1.34 4.93
C ALA A 9 1.16 -2.33 4.86
N HIS A 10 0.24 -2.17 5.80
CA HIS A 10 -0.96 -2.99 5.94
C HIS A 10 -2.20 -2.17 5.60
N SER A 11 -3.02 -2.70 4.70
CA SER A 11 -4.39 -2.21 4.52
C SER A 11 -5.35 -2.99 5.39
N ASN A 12 -6.61 -2.58 5.42
CA ASN A 12 -7.68 -3.31 6.10
C ASN A 12 -8.00 -4.69 5.52
N PHE A 13 -7.31 -5.12 4.47
CA PHE A 13 -7.29 -6.52 4.06
C PHE A 13 -6.39 -7.38 4.96
N SER A 14 -5.52 -6.78 5.77
CA SER A 14 -4.93 -7.39 6.97
C SER A 14 -5.96 -7.38 8.09
N LEU A 15 -6.75 -8.45 8.19
CA LEU A 15 -7.89 -8.56 9.11
C LEU A 15 -7.49 -8.28 10.57
N LEU A 16 -8.25 -7.41 11.22
CA LEU A 16 -8.08 -7.01 12.63
C LEU A 16 -6.74 -6.32 12.95
N ASP A 17 -6.01 -5.89 11.93
CA ASP A 17 -4.71 -5.25 12.06
C ASP A 17 -4.64 -3.93 11.27
N GLY A 18 -4.75 -4.00 9.95
CA GLY A 18 -4.73 -2.81 9.11
C GLY A 18 -6.02 -1.99 9.23
N ALA A 19 -5.89 -0.67 9.41
CA ALA A 19 -7.02 0.24 9.58
C ALA A 19 -7.46 0.91 8.27
N SER A 20 -6.51 1.30 7.43
CA SER A 20 -6.75 2.11 6.23
C SER A 20 -7.13 1.26 5.01
N HIS A 21 -8.00 1.78 4.15
CA HIS A 21 -8.20 1.16 2.84
C HIS A 21 -6.96 1.36 1.94
N PRO A 22 -6.72 0.49 0.95
CA PRO A 22 -5.63 0.68 -0.01
C PRO A 22 -5.63 2.05 -0.70
N GLU A 23 -6.81 2.60 -1.00
CA GLU A 23 -6.97 3.92 -1.61
C GLU A 23 -6.49 5.05 -0.69
N ASP A 24 -6.78 4.97 0.61
CA ASP A 24 -6.37 5.97 1.60
C ASP A 24 -4.84 5.98 1.77
N LEU A 25 -4.23 4.79 1.80
CA LEU A 25 -2.78 4.63 1.88
C LEU A 25 -2.07 5.28 0.70
N VAL A 26 -2.59 5.04 -0.52
CA VAL A 26 -2.05 5.66 -1.73
C VAL A 26 -2.24 7.17 -1.74
N ALA A 27 -3.43 7.65 -1.39
CA ALA A 27 -3.72 9.09 -1.35
C ALA A 27 -2.77 9.80 -0.37
N GLN A 28 -2.50 9.18 0.78
CA GLN A 28 -1.55 9.71 1.76
C GLN A 28 -0.11 9.67 1.24
N ALA A 29 0.33 8.59 0.61
CA ALA A 29 1.66 8.51 0.00
C ALA A 29 1.87 9.61 -1.06
N ALA A 30 0.86 9.86 -1.90
CA ALA A 30 0.89 10.94 -2.87
C ALA A 30 0.94 12.34 -2.21
N ALA A 31 0.17 12.55 -1.14
CA ALA A 31 0.19 13.80 -0.39
C ALA A 31 1.55 14.08 0.29
N LEU A 32 2.24 13.03 0.72
CA LEU A 32 3.60 13.08 1.25
C LEU A 32 4.67 13.17 0.15
N GLY A 33 4.27 13.11 -1.12
CA GLY A 33 5.13 13.21 -2.29
C GLY A 33 5.91 11.94 -2.61
N MET A 34 5.62 10.79 -1.98
CA MET A 34 6.37 9.54 -2.17
C MET A 34 6.31 9.03 -3.62
N ASP A 35 7.45 8.61 -4.16
CA ASP A 35 7.53 8.08 -5.53
C ASP A 35 6.91 6.67 -5.66
N ALA A 36 6.88 5.90 -4.57
CA ALA A 36 6.37 4.54 -4.52
C ALA A 36 5.78 4.21 -3.15
N LEU A 37 4.97 3.16 -3.11
CA LEU A 37 4.43 2.57 -1.88
C LEU A 37 4.32 1.06 -2.07
N ALA A 38 4.68 0.28 -1.05
CA ALA A 38 4.38 -1.14 -1.01
C ALA A 38 3.11 -1.45 -0.21
N LEU A 39 2.35 -2.44 -0.66
CA LEU A 39 1.29 -3.06 0.11
C LEU A 39 1.67 -4.51 0.43
N THR A 40 1.72 -4.84 1.72
CA THR A 40 2.21 -6.12 2.26
C THR A 40 1.23 -6.67 3.29
N ASP A 41 0.00 -6.95 2.86
CA ASP A 41 -1.03 -7.47 3.78
C ASP A 41 -0.66 -8.83 4.39
N HIS A 42 -1.17 -9.09 5.59
CA HIS A 42 -0.90 -10.34 6.32
C HIS A 42 -1.46 -11.56 5.58
N ASN A 43 -0.56 -12.45 5.16
CA ASN A 43 -0.83 -13.73 4.49
C ASN A 43 -1.77 -13.62 3.28
N ALA A 44 -1.83 -12.43 2.65
CA ALA A 44 -2.84 -12.14 1.64
C ALA A 44 -2.39 -11.06 0.65
N VAL A 45 -3.08 -11.03 -0.50
CA VAL A 45 -2.96 -9.99 -1.55
C VAL A 45 -4.34 -9.48 -1.99
N TYR A 46 -5.36 -9.59 -1.13
CA TYR A 46 -6.75 -9.30 -1.48
C TYR A 46 -6.98 -7.85 -1.91
N GLY A 47 -6.23 -6.91 -1.32
CA GLY A 47 -6.27 -5.49 -1.66
C GLY A 47 -5.51 -5.09 -2.92
N ALA A 48 -4.76 -6.00 -3.56
CA ALA A 48 -3.78 -5.66 -4.60
C ALA A 48 -4.39 -4.93 -5.81
N VAL A 49 -5.56 -5.35 -6.30
CA VAL A 49 -6.20 -4.71 -7.46
C VAL A 49 -6.62 -3.27 -7.13
N ARG A 50 -7.28 -3.07 -5.98
CA ARG A 50 -7.71 -1.75 -5.50
C ARG A 50 -6.51 -0.82 -5.29
N PHE A 51 -5.46 -1.35 -4.68
CA PHE A 51 -4.19 -0.65 -4.48
C PHE A 51 -3.58 -0.18 -5.80
N VAL A 52 -3.45 -1.06 -6.80
CA VAL A 52 -2.86 -0.71 -8.10
C VAL A 52 -3.69 0.34 -8.84
N GLN A 53 -5.03 0.21 -8.82
CA GLN A 53 -5.92 1.18 -9.46
C GLN A 53 -5.81 2.57 -8.80
N ALA A 54 -5.76 2.63 -7.47
CA ALA A 54 -5.52 3.87 -6.75
C ALA A 54 -4.14 4.45 -7.07
N ALA A 55 -3.10 3.63 -7.04
CA ALA A 55 -1.71 4.04 -7.29
C ALA A 55 -1.55 4.66 -8.68
N GLN A 56 -2.17 4.07 -9.70
CA GLN A 56 -2.25 4.63 -11.06
C GLN A 56 -2.94 5.98 -11.10
N THR A 57 -4.03 6.15 -10.35
CA THR A 57 -4.81 7.41 -10.29
C THR A 57 -4.00 8.53 -9.64
N HIS A 58 -3.19 8.21 -8.63
CA HIS A 58 -2.42 9.19 -7.86
C HIS A 58 -0.96 9.36 -8.32
N GLY A 59 -0.51 8.64 -9.35
CA GLY A 59 0.85 8.72 -9.86
C GLY A 59 1.92 8.14 -8.92
N VAL A 60 1.52 7.29 -7.98
CA VAL A 60 2.44 6.57 -7.06
C VAL A 60 2.77 5.22 -7.68
N ARG A 61 4.05 4.81 -7.70
CA ARG A 61 4.42 3.48 -8.20
C ARG A 61 4.01 2.40 -7.19
N PRO A 62 3.10 1.47 -7.52
CA PRO A 62 2.73 0.39 -6.61
C PRO A 62 3.82 -0.69 -6.56
N LEU A 63 4.13 -1.17 -5.36
CA LEU A 63 4.96 -2.35 -5.11
C LEU A 63 4.09 -3.42 -4.41
N LEU A 64 3.95 -4.59 -5.01
CA LEU A 64 3.08 -5.65 -4.49
C LEU A 64 3.89 -6.67 -3.67
N GLY A 65 3.42 -6.98 -2.47
CA GLY A 65 3.96 -8.01 -1.62
C GLY A 65 2.92 -8.57 -0.65
N ALA A 66 3.37 -9.40 0.29
CA ALA A 66 2.57 -9.91 1.40
C ALA A 66 3.51 -10.17 2.57
N GLU A 67 3.05 -9.94 3.80
CA GLU A 67 3.77 -10.37 4.99
C GLU A 67 3.34 -11.81 5.35
N LEU A 68 4.30 -12.75 5.40
CA LEU A 68 4.02 -14.17 5.62
C LEU A 68 4.40 -14.61 7.04
N THR A 69 3.53 -15.42 7.65
CA THR A 69 3.87 -16.20 8.86
C THR A 69 4.59 -17.49 8.45
N LEU A 70 5.72 -17.81 9.10
CA LEU A 70 6.57 -18.98 8.81
C LEU A 70 6.55 -20.02 9.94
#